data_AF-A0A6N3BE76-F1
#
_entry.id   AF-A0A6N3BE76-F1
#
_cell.length_a   1.000
_cell.length_b   1.000
_cell.length_c   1.000
_cell.angle_alpha   90.00
_cell.angle_beta   90.00
_cell.angle_gamma   90.00
#
_symmetry.space_group_name_H-M   'P 1'
#
loop_
_entity.id
_entity.type
_entity.pdbx_description
1 polymer ?
#
loop_
_entity_poly.entity_id
_entity_poly.type
_entity_poly.pdbx_seq_one_letter_code
_entity_poly.pdbx_strand_id
1 'polypeptide(L)'
;MKDIKIIMELDYISIKPYFTIKNLLIMGILYLVYFFMKKNPLIAISMPLLFGMIYSSYPFLVGDEAGIDSLYKIFGIKGDKVVKGRYAFALILFMVSIIIGLIFSLVASFFVKFDIKIVLPIIGTFFIVFVILISMQYPLYFKYGYKKAKTLSAISFVVIALISFLSTTLKDSLKDLLNLMNNNKLMSILIILFIIFAIISISIKLSEKFYKNRDF
;
A
#
# COMPACT_ATOMS: atom_id res chain seq x y z
N MET A 1 -4.02 8.05 21.24
CA MET A 1 -4.86 8.01 20.02
C MET A 1 -5.06 9.40 19.41
N LYS A 2 -5.22 10.46 20.22
CA LYS A 2 -5.35 11.85 19.76
C LYS A 2 -4.24 12.27 18.79
N ASP A 3 -2.97 12.03 19.13
CA ASP A 3 -1.84 12.43 18.27
C ASP A 3 -1.83 11.73 16.92
N ILE A 4 -2.14 10.43 16.90
CA ILE A 4 -2.23 9.62 15.68
C ILE A 4 -3.31 10.19 14.75
N LYS A 5 -4.46 10.58 15.32
CA LYS A 5 -5.54 11.20 14.57
C LYS A 5 -5.10 12.54 13.96
N ILE A 6 -4.42 13.39 14.73
CA ILE A 6 -3.89 14.67 14.25
C ILE A 6 -2.93 14.45 13.08
N ILE A 7 -2.01 13.49 13.18
CA ILE A 7 -1.08 13.15 12.09
C ILE A 7 -1.85 12.73 10.84
N MET A 8 -2.86 11.87 10.97
CA MET A 8 -3.67 11.43 9.83
C MET A 8 -4.49 12.57 9.20
N GLU A 9 -4.98 13.51 9.99
CA GLU A 9 -5.67 14.70 9.49
C GLU A 9 -4.71 15.62 8.72
N LEU A 10 -3.49 15.81 9.21
CA LEU A 10 -2.45 16.59 8.54
C LEU A 10 -1.96 15.90 7.26
N ASP A 11 -1.79 14.58 7.29
CA ASP A 11 -1.46 13.78 6.10
C ASP A 11 -2.59 13.87 5.07
N TYR A 12 -3.86 13.83 5.50
CA TYR A 12 -5.01 14.06 4.62
C TYR A 12 -4.99 15.44 3.98
N ILE A 13 -4.76 16.50 4.77
CA ILE A 13 -4.65 17.88 4.26
C ILE A 13 -3.51 17.98 3.24
N SER A 14 -2.40 17.29 3.49
CA SER A 14 -1.23 17.27 2.60
C SER A 14 -1.54 16.64 1.24
N ILE A 15 -2.38 15.60 1.21
CA ILE A 15 -2.72 14.92 -0.04
C ILE A 15 -3.98 15.46 -0.73
N LYS A 16 -4.85 16.17 0.00
CA LYS A 16 -6.12 16.69 -0.52
C LYS A 16 -5.97 17.50 -1.82
N PRO A 17 -4.94 18.35 -2.00
CA PRO A 17 -4.72 19.07 -3.26
C PRO A 17 -4.51 18.14 -4.46
N TYR A 18 -4.08 16.90 -4.24
CA TYR A 18 -3.85 15.90 -5.28
C TYR A 18 -5.12 15.10 -5.62
N PHE A 19 -6.19 15.20 -4.83
CA PHE A 19 -7.51 14.64 -5.16
C PHE A 19 -8.26 15.54 -6.14
N THR A 20 -7.69 15.70 -7.32
CA THR A 20 -8.29 16.50 -8.40
C THR A 20 -9.17 15.63 -9.30
N ILE A 21 -10.17 16.26 -9.92
CA ILE A 21 -10.97 15.63 -10.99
C ILE A 21 -10.08 15.11 -12.11
N LYS A 22 -8.99 15.83 -12.43
CA LYS A 22 -7.98 15.37 -13.40
C LYS A 22 -7.40 14.01 -13.01
N ASN A 23 -6.97 13.83 -11.76
CA ASN A 23 -6.40 12.56 -11.31
C ASN A 23 -7.44 11.45 -11.25
N LEU A 24 -8.69 11.78 -10.90
CA LEU A 24 -9.80 10.82 -10.94
C LEU A 24 -10.12 10.36 -12.37
N LEU A 25 -10.10 11.27 -13.34
CA LEU A 25 -10.25 10.95 -14.76
C LEU A 25 -9.10 10.06 -15.27
N ILE A 26 -7.84 10.40 -14.93
CA ILE A 26 -6.68 9.58 -15.31
C ILE A 26 -6.81 8.17 -14.72
N MET A 27 -7.18 8.06 -13.44
CA MET A 27 -7.41 6.78 -12.78
C MET A 27 -8.52 5.97 -13.48
N GLY A 28 -9.64 6.61 -13.83
CA GLY A 28 -10.74 5.97 -14.56
C GLY A 28 -10.35 5.51 -15.97
N ILE A 29 -9.61 6.34 -16.72
CA ILE A 29 -9.10 5.99 -18.05
C ILE A 29 -8.15 4.80 -17.97
N LEU A 30 -7.18 4.82 -17.05
CA LEU A 30 -6.23 3.72 -16.86
C LEU A 30 -6.95 2.43 -16.44
N TYR A 31 -7.95 2.53 -15.56
CA TYR A 31 -8.81 1.41 -15.21
C TYR A 31 -9.49 0.82 -16.45
N LEU A 32 -10.13 1.66 -17.28
CA LEU A 32 -10.82 1.22 -18.49
C LEU A 32 -9.87 0.56 -19.48
N VAL A 33 -8.72 1.17 -19.75
CA VAL A 33 -7.69 0.60 -20.64
C VAL A 33 -7.29 -0.79 -20.15
N TYR A 34 -6.99 -0.93 -18.86
CA TYR A 34 -6.58 -2.21 -18.29
C TYR A 34 -7.70 -3.24 -18.28
N PHE A 35 -8.94 -2.81 -18.01
CA PHE A 35 -10.13 -3.63 -18.12
C PHE A 35 -10.32 -4.19 -19.53
N PHE A 36 -10.25 -3.35 -20.57
CA PHE A 36 -10.41 -3.80 -21.96
C PHE A 36 -9.28 -4.75 -22.40
N MET A 37 -8.05 -4.53 -21.93
CA MET A 37 -6.92 -5.41 -22.22
C MET A 37 -7.05 -6.80 -21.56
N LYS A 38 -7.52 -6.85 -20.31
CA LYS A 38 -7.60 -8.10 -19.54
C LYS A 38 -8.96 -8.78 -19.57
N LYS A 39 -10.00 -8.08 -20.04
CA LYS A 39 -11.41 -8.49 -19.98
C LYS A 39 -11.83 -8.98 -18.59
N ASN A 40 -11.21 -8.43 -17.55
CA ASN A 40 -11.45 -8.81 -16.17
C ASN A 40 -11.48 -7.56 -15.28
N PRO A 41 -12.67 -7.18 -14.76
CA PRO A 41 -12.83 -5.95 -13.98
C PRO A 41 -12.12 -6.01 -12.63
N LEU A 42 -11.94 -7.20 -12.05
CA LEU A 42 -11.28 -7.37 -10.75
C LEU A 42 -9.78 -7.13 -10.82
N ILE A 43 -9.13 -7.51 -11.93
CA ILE A 43 -7.70 -7.23 -12.12
C ILE A 43 -7.49 -5.73 -12.36
N ALA A 44 -8.46 -5.04 -12.95
CA ALA A 44 -8.41 -3.59 -13.17
C ALA A 44 -8.46 -2.76 -11.88
N ILE A 45 -8.90 -3.34 -10.74
CA ILE A 45 -8.78 -2.73 -9.39
C ILE A 45 -7.33 -2.33 -9.06
N SER A 46 -6.34 -2.99 -9.68
CA SER A 46 -4.93 -2.61 -9.57
C SER A 46 -4.68 -1.12 -9.88
N MET A 47 -5.45 -0.49 -10.77
CA MET A 47 -5.24 0.91 -11.15
C MET A 47 -5.58 1.88 -9.99
N PRO A 48 -6.79 1.88 -9.40
CA PRO A 48 -7.04 2.64 -8.17
C PRO A 48 -6.05 2.36 -7.03
N LEU A 49 -5.62 1.10 -6.88
CA LEU A 49 -4.62 0.74 -5.87
C LEU A 49 -3.24 1.37 -6.11
N LEU A 50 -2.82 1.51 -7.37
CA LEU A 50 -1.59 2.25 -7.71
C LEU A 50 -1.68 3.70 -7.28
N PHE A 51 -2.84 4.35 -7.44
CA PHE A 51 -3.06 5.70 -6.93
C PHE A 51 -3.01 5.75 -5.40
N GLY A 52 -3.67 4.81 -4.71
CA GLY A 52 -3.58 4.69 -3.25
C GLY A 52 -2.15 4.59 -2.73
N MET A 53 -1.30 3.85 -3.44
CA MET A 53 0.12 3.73 -3.14
C MET A 53 0.91 5.01 -3.43
N ILE A 54 0.65 5.69 -4.53
CA ILE A 54 1.27 6.98 -4.83
C ILE A 54 0.92 7.99 -3.74
N TYR A 55 -0.36 8.09 -3.39
CA TYR A 55 -0.86 9.00 -2.37
C TYR A 55 -0.34 8.67 -0.97
N SER A 56 -0.07 7.41 -0.66
CA SER A 56 0.52 7.04 0.64
C SER A 56 1.98 7.51 0.79
N SER A 57 2.65 7.88 -0.31
CA SER A 57 4.00 8.45 -0.29
C SER A 57 4.02 9.98 -0.18
N TYR A 58 2.91 10.67 -0.51
CA TYR A 58 2.85 12.14 -0.54
C TYR A 58 2.97 12.83 0.83
N PRO A 59 2.50 12.27 1.96
CA PRO A 59 2.80 12.86 3.26
C PRO A 59 4.29 13.01 3.54
N PHE A 60 5.12 12.12 2.99
CA PHE A 60 6.58 12.23 3.10
C PHE A 60 7.15 13.30 2.16
N LEU A 61 6.60 13.44 0.94
CA LEU A 61 6.96 14.51 0.01
C LEU A 61 6.70 15.88 0.64
N VAL A 62 5.45 16.11 1.07
CA VAL A 62 5.04 17.40 1.64
C VAL A 62 5.71 17.62 2.99
N GLY A 63 5.89 16.57 3.80
CA GLY A 63 6.62 16.66 5.06
C GLY A 63 8.05 17.15 4.90
N ASP A 64 8.75 16.70 3.86
CA ASP A 64 10.10 17.15 3.53
C ASP A 64 10.14 18.56 2.92
N GLU A 65 9.19 18.91 2.05
CA GLU A 65 9.19 20.20 1.36
C GLU A 65 8.68 21.36 2.22
N ALA A 66 7.70 21.10 3.08
CA ALA A 66 7.08 22.10 3.94
C ALA A 66 7.58 22.05 5.39
N GLY A 67 8.50 21.14 5.74
CA GLY A 67 9.09 21.05 7.08
C GLY A 67 8.11 20.59 8.17
N ILE A 68 7.03 19.86 7.80
CA ILE A 68 6.00 19.40 8.73
C ILE A 68 6.60 18.48 9.81
N ASP A 69 7.60 17.68 9.46
CA ASP A 69 8.25 16.76 10.41
C ASP A 69 8.98 17.52 11.53
N SER A 70 9.53 18.71 11.24
CA SER A 70 10.13 19.60 12.23
C SER A 70 9.08 20.20 13.16
N LEU A 71 7.91 20.56 12.61
CA LEU A 71 6.78 21.05 13.41
C LEU A 71 6.30 19.99 14.40
N TYR A 72 6.25 18.71 14.03
CA TYR A 72 5.88 17.64 14.96
C TYR A 72 6.79 17.59 16.19
N LYS A 73 8.11 17.81 16.04
CA LYS A 73 9.04 17.91 17.17
C LYS A 73 8.75 19.15 18.03
N ILE A 74 8.50 20.31 17.41
CA ILE A 74 8.20 21.56 18.13
C ILE A 74 6.92 21.41 18.97
N PHE A 75 5.88 20.76 18.44
CA PHE A 75 4.65 20.47 19.16
C PHE A 75 4.76 19.29 20.16
N GLY A 76 5.95 18.72 20.35
CA GLY A 76 6.18 17.64 21.31
C GLY A 76 5.55 16.30 20.91
N ILE A 77 5.20 16.11 19.64
CA ILE A 77 4.63 14.85 19.15
C ILE A 77 5.73 13.80 19.09
N LYS A 78 5.53 12.70 19.80
CA LYS A 78 6.51 11.60 19.84
C LYS A 78 6.64 10.94 18.47
N GLY A 79 7.88 10.66 18.07
CA GLY A 79 8.18 10.06 16.76
C GLY A 79 7.53 8.69 16.54
N ASP A 80 7.30 7.89 17.58
CA ASP A 80 6.58 6.61 17.46
C ASP A 80 5.12 6.82 17.01
N LYS A 81 4.50 7.93 17.42
CA LYS A 81 3.15 8.30 16.99
C LYS A 81 3.14 8.73 15.53
N VAL A 82 4.12 9.52 15.10
CA VAL A 82 4.28 9.93 13.69
C VAL A 82 4.37 8.71 12.78
N VAL A 83 5.25 7.76 13.13
CA VAL A 83 5.42 6.52 12.37
C VAL A 83 4.10 5.74 12.31
N LYS A 84 3.49 5.41 13.45
CA LYS A 84 2.23 4.66 13.48
C LYS A 84 1.09 5.37 12.76
N GLY A 85 1.04 6.70 12.83
CA GLY A 85 0.09 7.54 12.09
C GLY A 85 0.22 7.38 10.58
N ARG A 86 1.44 7.46 10.04
CA ARG A 86 1.66 7.28 8.59
C ARG A 86 1.31 5.88 8.10
N TYR A 87 1.64 4.82 8.86
CA TYR A 87 1.21 3.46 8.52
C TYR A 87 -0.32 3.31 8.57
N ALA A 88 -0.97 3.84 9.61
CA ALA A 88 -2.43 3.81 9.72
C ALA A 88 -3.10 4.56 8.56
N PHE A 89 -2.57 5.72 8.20
CA PHE A 89 -3.06 6.51 7.06
C PHE A 89 -2.91 5.76 5.73
N ALA A 90 -1.78 5.09 5.51
CA ALA A 90 -1.55 4.26 4.32
C ALA A 90 -2.61 3.14 4.20
N LEU A 91 -2.95 2.49 5.31
CA LEU A 91 -3.97 1.44 5.33
C LEU A 91 -5.36 2.00 5.01
N ILE A 92 -5.69 3.21 5.48
CA ILE A 92 -6.94 3.88 5.09
C ILE A 92 -6.95 4.18 3.59
N LEU A 93 -5.86 4.71 3.03
CA LEU A 93 -5.77 4.97 1.59
C LEU A 93 -5.94 3.69 0.77
N PHE A 94 -5.38 2.58 1.23
CA PHE A 94 -5.59 1.27 0.62
C PHE A 94 -7.08 0.87 0.64
N MET A 95 -7.75 0.98 1.79
CA MET A 95 -9.19 0.66 1.91
C MET A 95 -10.04 1.55 1.00
N VAL A 96 -9.78 2.86 0.96
CA VAL A 96 -10.47 3.79 0.05
C VAL A 96 -10.24 3.41 -1.40
N SER A 97 -9.01 3.06 -1.78
CA SER A 97 -8.67 2.66 -3.14
C SER A 97 -9.37 1.38 -3.57
N ILE A 98 -9.52 0.40 -2.67
CA ILE A 98 -10.33 -0.79 -2.91
C ILE A 98 -11.79 -0.42 -3.15
N ILE A 99 -12.37 0.42 -2.29
CA ILE A 99 -13.78 0.81 -2.41
C ILE A 99 -14.02 1.45 -3.79
N ILE A 100 -13.14 2.37 -4.20
CA ILE A 100 -13.20 2.98 -5.54
C ILE A 100 -13.08 1.92 -6.64
N GLY A 101 -12.12 1.00 -6.54
CA GLY A 101 -11.95 -0.06 -7.52
C GLY A 101 -13.13 -1.03 -7.59
N LEU A 102 -13.78 -1.31 -6.47
CA LEU A 102 -14.99 -2.13 -6.42
C LEU A 102 -16.18 -1.40 -7.06
N ILE A 103 -16.32 -0.09 -6.85
CA ILE A 103 -17.33 0.73 -7.54
C ILE A 103 -17.11 0.65 -9.06
N PHE A 104 -15.86 0.84 -9.52
CA PHE A 104 -15.53 0.69 -10.95
C PHE A 104 -15.82 -0.72 -11.48
N SER A 105 -15.49 -1.75 -10.70
CA SER A 105 -15.75 -3.15 -11.08
C SER A 105 -17.23 -3.48 -11.14
N LEU A 106 -18.03 -2.90 -10.25
CA LEU A 106 -19.49 -3.03 -10.26
C LEU A 106 -20.09 -2.39 -11.51
N VAL A 107 -19.61 -1.20 -11.91
CA VAL A 107 -20.00 -0.57 -13.18
C VAL A 107 -19.55 -1.41 -14.38
N ALA A 108 -18.33 -1.95 -14.35
CA ALA A 108 -17.83 -2.81 -15.42
C ALA A 108 -18.58 -4.16 -15.51
N SER A 109 -19.21 -4.61 -14.41
CA SER A 109 -19.98 -5.85 -14.37
C SER A 109 -21.20 -5.87 -15.29
N PHE A 110 -21.73 -4.69 -15.66
CA PHE A 110 -22.78 -4.55 -16.67
C PHE A 110 -22.32 -5.01 -18.06
N PHE A 111 -21.01 -4.99 -18.33
CA PHE A 111 -20.43 -5.40 -19.60
C PHE A 111 -19.82 -6.81 -19.54
N VAL A 112 -19.19 -7.17 -18.42
CA VAL A 112 -18.50 -8.46 -18.25
C VAL A 112 -18.79 -9.03 -16.87
N LYS A 113 -19.44 -10.20 -16.84
CA LYS A 113 -19.66 -10.94 -15.59
C LYS A 113 -18.34 -11.45 -15.02
N PHE A 114 -18.19 -11.37 -13.70
CA PHE A 114 -17.08 -11.95 -12.96
C PHE A 114 -17.60 -12.77 -11.78
N ASP A 115 -16.79 -13.74 -11.34
CA ASP A 115 -17.13 -14.54 -10.16
C ASP A 115 -16.80 -13.77 -8.88
N ILE A 116 -17.82 -13.55 -8.06
CA ILE A 116 -17.71 -12.84 -6.78
C ILE A 116 -16.82 -13.60 -5.79
N LYS A 117 -16.71 -14.94 -5.93
CA LYS A 117 -15.88 -15.78 -5.06
C LYS A 117 -14.38 -15.44 -5.16
N ILE A 118 -13.95 -14.86 -6.28
CA ILE A 118 -12.55 -14.54 -6.57
C ILE A 118 -12.18 -13.12 -6.06
N VAL A 119 -13.17 -12.29 -5.73
CA VAL A 119 -12.97 -10.91 -5.25
C VAL A 119 -12.09 -10.87 -4.01
N LEU A 120 -12.44 -11.64 -2.98
CA LEU A 120 -11.71 -11.62 -1.71
C LEU A 120 -10.25 -12.11 -1.85
N PRO A 121 -9.96 -13.24 -2.55
CA PRO A 121 -8.59 -13.63 -2.87
C PRO A 121 -7.78 -12.55 -3.61
N ILE A 122 -8.37 -11.89 -4.60
CA ILE A 122 -7.71 -10.81 -5.37
C ILE A 122 -7.39 -9.62 -4.47
N ILE A 123 -8.36 -9.16 -3.67
CA ILE A 123 -8.14 -8.07 -2.71
C ILE A 123 -7.05 -8.45 -1.70
N GLY A 124 -7.08 -9.68 -1.17
CA GLY A 124 -6.05 -10.19 -0.25
C GLY A 124 -4.65 -10.20 -0.87
N THR A 125 -4.55 -10.56 -2.16
CA THR A 125 -3.28 -10.52 -2.89
C THR A 125 -2.77 -9.10 -3.04
N PHE A 126 -3.64 -8.15 -3.40
CA PHE A 126 -3.28 -6.74 -3.45
C PHE A 126 -2.89 -6.17 -2.09
N PHE A 127 -3.55 -6.61 -1.01
CA PHE A 127 -3.20 -6.21 0.35
C PHE A 127 -1.80 -6.67 0.73
N ILE A 128 -1.44 -7.92 0.43
CA ILE A 128 -0.11 -8.46 0.67
C ILE A 128 0.95 -7.63 -0.07
N VAL A 129 0.72 -7.37 -1.37
CA VAL A 129 1.62 -6.55 -2.19
C VAL A 129 1.76 -5.14 -1.61
N PHE A 130 0.65 -4.50 -1.24
CA PHE A 130 0.65 -3.16 -0.66
C PHE A 130 1.43 -3.12 0.66
N VAL A 131 1.21 -4.09 1.55
CA VAL A 131 1.92 -4.20 2.83
C VAL A 131 3.42 -4.37 2.61
N ILE A 132 3.84 -5.25 1.71
CA ILE A 132 5.27 -5.45 1.38
C ILE A 132 5.88 -4.13 0.91
N LEU A 133 5.17 -3.40 0.05
CA LEU A 133 5.65 -2.12 -0.47
C LEU A 133 5.83 -1.09 0.61
N ILE A 134 4.78 -0.75 1.38
CA ILE A 134 4.92 0.25 2.44
C ILE A 134 5.97 -0.19 3.48
N SER A 135 6.06 -1.50 3.75
CA SER A 135 7.02 -2.04 4.72
C SER A 135 8.48 -1.91 4.24
N MET A 136 8.72 -1.84 2.94
CA MET A 136 10.04 -1.56 2.38
C MET A 136 10.28 -0.06 2.21
N GLN A 137 9.28 0.68 1.72
CA GLN A 137 9.43 2.08 1.35
C GLN A 137 9.48 3.02 2.56
N TYR A 138 8.62 2.81 3.56
CA TYR A 138 8.47 3.74 4.68
C TYR A 138 9.72 3.83 5.57
N PRO A 139 10.42 2.74 5.92
CA PRO A 139 11.68 2.86 6.64
C PRO A 139 12.70 3.71 5.88
N LEU A 140 12.74 3.60 4.54
CA LEU A 140 13.64 4.41 3.72
C LEU A 140 13.22 5.88 3.73
N TYR A 141 11.93 6.18 3.58
CA TYR A 141 11.42 7.55 3.66
C TYR A 141 11.69 8.20 5.03
N PHE A 142 11.48 7.46 6.12
CA PHE A 142 11.80 7.95 7.47
C PHE A 142 13.30 8.14 7.71
N LYS A 143 14.16 7.37 7.04
CA LYS A 143 15.62 7.47 7.20
C LYS A 143 16.25 8.59 6.37
N TYR A 144 15.87 8.71 5.10
CA TYR A 144 16.59 9.57 4.15
C TYR A 144 15.77 10.78 3.68
N GLY A 145 14.49 10.87 4.06
CA GLY A 145 13.55 11.80 3.46
C GLY A 145 13.10 11.34 2.08
N TYR A 146 11.95 11.85 1.63
CA TYR A 146 11.31 11.52 0.36
C TYR A 146 12.24 11.72 -0.85
N LYS A 147 12.93 12.88 -0.95
CA LYS A 147 13.73 13.19 -2.15
C LYS A 147 14.82 12.15 -2.42
N LYS A 148 15.54 11.72 -1.38
CA LYS A 148 16.61 10.71 -1.49
C LYS A 148 16.06 9.29 -1.51
N ALA A 149 15.04 8.99 -0.71
CA ALA A 149 14.51 7.64 -0.64
C ALA A 149 13.59 7.28 -1.81
N LYS A 150 13.01 8.22 -2.58
CA LYS A 150 12.16 7.89 -3.73
C LYS A 150 12.87 6.98 -4.74
N THR A 151 14.10 7.31 -5.12
CA THR A 151 14.89 6.50 -6.05
C THR A 151 15.24 5.14 -5.44
N LEU A 152 15.69 5.13 -4.18
CA LEU A 152 16.04 3.89 -3.47
C LEU A 152 14.81 2.98 -3.26
N SER A 153 13.65 3.58 -3.00
CA SER A 153 12.38 2.89 -2.79
C SER A 153 11.89 2.18 -4.05
N ALA A 154 12.41 2.51 -5.23
CA ALA A 154 12.14 1.77 -6.46
C ALA A 154 12.59 0.30 -6.36
N ILE A 155 13.55 -0.02 -5.48
CA ILE A 155 13.97 -1.41 -5.21
C ILE A 155 12.82 -2.29 -4.73
N SER A 156 11.79 -1.70 -4.10
CA SER A 156 10.59 -2.43 -3.66
C SER A 156 9.82 -3.03 -4.83
N PHE A 157 9.77 -2.35 -5.99
CA PHE A 157 9.17 -2.90 -7.21
C PHE A 157 10.01 -4.01 -7.81
N VAL A 158 11.35 -3.90 -7.75
CA VAL A 158 12.26 -4.97 -8.19
C VAL A 158 12.06 -6.23 -7.35
N VAL A 159 11.91 -6.08 -6.03
CA VAL A 159 11.64 -7.22 -5.13
C VAL A 159 10.31 -7.89 -5.47
N ILE A 160 9.25 -7.14 -5.74
CA ILE A 160 7.98 -7.73 -6.19
C ILE A 160 8.11 -8.45 -7.52
N ALA A 161 8.82 -7.86 -8.48
CA ALA A 161 9.05 -8.48 -9.77
C ALA A 161 9.81 -9.81 -9.61
N LEU A 162 10.84 -9.85 -8.76
CA LEU A 162 11.58 -11.07 -8.43
C LEU A 162 10.71 -12.11 -7.74
N ILE A 163 9.90 -11.73 -6.75
CA ILE A 163 8.96 -12.65 -6.09
C ILE A 163 7.97 -13.22 -7.11
N SER A 164 7.42 -12.38 -7.99
CA SER A 164 6.51 -12.81 -9.05
C SER A 164 7.21 -13.78 -10.00
N PHE A 165 8.42 -13.47 -10.44
CA PHE A 165 9.20 -14.32 -11.33
C PHE A 165 9.50 -15.69 -10.68
N LEU A 166 10.02 -15.69 -9.44
CA LEU A 166 10.31 -16.90 -8.68
C LEU A 166 9.05 -17.75 -8.44
N SER A 167 7.90 -17.12 -8.19
CA SER A 167 6.64 -17.84 -8.01
C SER A 167 6.21 -18.60 -9.27
N THR A 168 6.54 -18.07 -10.45
CA THR A 168 6.23 -18.71 -11.74
C THR A 168 7.24 -19.79 -12.10
N THR A 169 8.53 -19.58 -11.84
CA THR A 169 9.59 -20.55 -12.19
C THR A 169 9.62 -21.74 -11.25
N LEU A 170 9.34 -21.54 -9.97
CA LEU A 170 9.33 -22.60 -8.95
C LEU A 170 7.95 -23.21 -8.73
N LYS A 171 7.00 -22.99 -9.64
CA LYS A 171 5.60 -23.39 -9.48
C LYS A 171 5.44 -24.89 -9.18
N ASP A 172 6.20 -25.74 -9.87
CA ASP A 172 6.14 -27.19 -9.68
C ASP A 172 6.71 -27.61 -8.32
N SER A 173 7.81 -26.99 -7.89
CA SER A 173 8.39 -27.21 -6.56
C SER A 173 7.50 -26.68 -5.42
N LEU A 174 6.66 -25.68 -5.70
CA LEU A 174 5.71 -25.12 -4.74
C LEU A 174 4.36 -25.86 -4.72
N LYS A 175 4.14 -26.82 -5.63
CA LYS A 175 2.85 -27.49 -5.81
C LYS A 175 2.37 -28.22 -4.55
N ASP A 176 3.27 -28.92 -3.86
CA ASP A 176 2.94 -29.63 -2.63
C ASP A 176 2.57 -28.67 -1.50
N LEU A 177 3.26 -27.52 -1.43
CA LEU A 177 2.96 -26.46 -0.48
C LEU A 177 1.59 -25.83 -0.78
N LEU A 178 1.28 -25.57 -2.06
CA LEU A 178 -0.03 -25.07 -2.49
C LEU A 178 -1.16 -26.07 -2.20
N ASN A 179 -0.90 -27.37 -2.36
CA ASN A 179 -1.87 -28.42 -2.03
C ASN A 179 -2.13 -28.48 -0.52
N LEU A 180 -1.07 -28.40 0.31
CA LEU A 180 -1.21 -28.28 1.77
C LEU A 180 -2.02 -27.06 2.16
N MET A 181 -1.81 -25.93 1.49
CA MET A 181 -2.56 -24.70 1.74
C MET A 181 -4.04 -24.82 1.39
N ASN A 182 -4.34 -25.48 0.27
CA ASN A 182 -5.71 -25.68 -0.16
C ASN A 182 -6.48 -26.66 0.74
N ASN A 183 -5.79 -27.68 1.27
CA ASN A 183 -6.38 -28.65 2.18
C ASN A 183 -6.63 -28.07 3.59
N ASN A 184 -5.76 -27.16 4.05
CA ASN A 184 -5.82 -26.56 5.39
C ASN A 184 -6.04 -25.04 5.35
N LYS A 185 -7.11 -24.60 4.66
CA LYS A 185 -7.39 -23.17 4.39
C LYS A 185 -7.29 -22.26 5.61
N LEU A 186 -7.89 -22.66 6.74
CA LEU A 186 -7.87 -21.86 7.98
C LEU A 186 -6.44 -21.67 8.51
N MET A 187 -5.66 -22.74 8.58
CA MET A 187 -4.27 -22.69 9.06
C MET A 187 -3.43 -21.81 8.14
N SER A 188 -3.60 -21.92 6.81
CA SER A 188 -2.88 -21.08 5.85
C SER A 188 -3.21 -19.61 5.99
N ILE A 189 -4.47 -19.25 6.20
CA ILE A 189 -4.87 -17.86 6.44
C ILE A 189 -4.21 -17.32 7.71
N LEU A 190 -4.20 -18.09 8.80
CA LEU A 190 -3.55 -17.68 10.06
C LEU A 190 -2.04 -17.47 9.89
N ILE A 191 -1.36 -18.37 9.18
CA ILE A 191 0.08 -18.24 8.88
C ILE A 191 0.35 -16.98 8.04
N ILE A 192 -0.45 -16.73 7.00
CA ILE A 192 -0.29 -15.54 6.15
C ILE A 192 -0.50 -14.26 6.97
N LEU A 193 -1.55 -14.20 7.80
CA LEU A 193 -1.81 -13.04 8.67
C LEU A 193 -0.68 -12.83 9.68
N PHE A 194 -0.13 -13.91 10.25
CA PHE A 194 1.02 -13.82 11.14
C PHE A 194 2.26 -13.25 10.45
N ILE A 195 2.56 -13.72 9.22
CA ILE A 195 3.69 -13.20 8.43
C ILE A 195 3.50 -11.72 8.12
N ILE A 196 2.30 -11.32 7.67
CA ILE A 196 1.95 -9.92 7.40
C ILE A 196 2.18 -9.07 8.66
N PHE A 197 1.67 -9.53 9.81
CA PHE A 197 1.83 -8.81 11.08
C PHE A 197 3.29 -8.67 11.49
N ALA A 198 4.09 -9.73 11.31
CA ALA A 198 5.52 -9.70 11.58
C ALA A 198 6.26 -8.70 10.68
N ILE A 199 5.98 -8.71 9.37
CA ILE A 199 6.58 -7.77 8.39
C ILE A 199 6.29 -6.32 8.76
N ILE A 200 5.02 -5.99 9.01
CA ILE A 200 4.61 -4.63 9.40
C ILE A 200 5.27 -4.24 10.72
N SER A 201 5.28 -5.13 11.72
CA SER A 201 5.86 -4.84 13.04
C SER A 201 7.37 -4.57 12.96
N ILE A 202 8.10 -5.36 12.18
CA ILE A 202 9.54 -5.14 11.93
C ILE A 202 9.75 -3.80 11.23
N SER A 203 8.93 -3.51 10.22
CA SER A 203 9.05 -2.28 9.44
C SER A 203 8.75 -1.03 10.27
N ILE A 204 7.72 -1.07 11.14
CA ILE A 204 7.42 0.00 12.09
C ILE A 204 8.59 0.22 13.04
N LYS A 205 9.15 -0.85 13.64
CA LYS A 205 10.31 -0.72 14.54
C LYS A 205 11.53 -0.11 13.86
N LEU A 206 11.82 -0.51 12.61
CA LEU A 206 12.88 0.09 11.80
C LEU A 206 12.61 1.57 11.52
N SER A 207 11.38 1.90 11.15
CA SER A 207 10.93 3.26 10.88
C SER A 207 11.05 4.15 12.12
N GLU A 208 10.63 3.67 13.30
CA GLU A 208 10.77 4.36 14.59
C GLU A 208 12.25 4.62 14.93
N LYS A 209 13.12 3.64 14.70
CA LYS A 209 14.57 3.79 14.91
C LYS A 209 15.17 4.84 13.99
N PHE A 210 14.83 4.80 12.71
CA PHE A 210 15.37 5.75 11.73
C PHE A 210 14.85 7.17 11.94
N TYR A 211 13.57 7.32 12.28
CA TYR A 211 12.99 8.63 12.54
C TYR A 211 13.57 9.32 13.78
N LYS A 212 13.87 8.55 14.85
CA LYS A 212 14.53 9.09 16.06
C LYS A 212 15.91 9.66 15.77
N ASN A 213 16.67 9.01 14.88
CA ASN A 213 18.04 9.40 14.53
C ASN A 213 18.09 10.42 13.39
N ARG A 214 16.94 10.92 12.94
CA ARG A 214 16.88 11.90 11.86
C ARG A 214 17.04 13.30 12.44
N ASP A 215 18.11 13.95 12.01
CA ASP A 215 18.32 15.38 12.19
C ASP A 215 17.42 16.13 11.20
N PHE A 216 16.72 17.15 11.69
CA PHE A 216 15.84 18.01 10.91
C PHE A 216 16.32 19.45 11.05
#